data_AF-A0A537QUC1-F1
#
_entry.id   AF-A0A537QUC1-F1
#
_cell.length_a   1.000
_cell.length_b   1.000
_cell.length_c   1.000
_cell.angle_alpha   90.00
_cell.angle_beta   90.00
_cell.angle_gamma   90.00
#
_symmetry.space_group_name_H-M   'P 1'
#
loop_
_entity.id
_entity.type
_entity.pdbx_description
1 polymer ?
#
loop_
_entity_poly.entity_id
_entity_poly.type
_entity_poly.pdbx_seq_one_letter_code
_entity_poly.pdbx_strand_id
1 'polypeptide(L)'
;MARHRRTPPDPRTGGARDPAGIRATDRGRPFRPELCRDRVDDAAGGARQGGSRVSRRPYPADIDPQSQCRLPLPRRDELDAEGQRVFDSLADPQGGSLRGLRGPGGIHLHSPELARHTRPLNRYLRQQAGLGGRLRELAILVTARELDSQFEWAAHEAEARREGLSPEIIETIRHRRDTGGLDEADAVVIALGREIFTARKVSSTT
;
A
#
# COMPACT_ATOMS: atom_id res chain seq x y z
N MET A 1 -14.63 -46.57 9.55
CA MET A 1 -15.12 -45.59 8.55
C MET A 1 -15.27 -44.22 9.19
N ALA A 2 -14.26 -43.36 9.07
CA ALA A 2 -14.29 -42.00 9.61
C ALA A 2 -15.08 -41.08 8.67
N ARG A 3 -16.16 -40.48 9.17
CA ARG A 3 -16.95 -39.49 8.43
C ARG A 3 -16.15 -38.19 8.36
N HIS A 4 -15.59 -37.86 7.20
CA HIS A 4 -15.05 -36.53 6.94
C HIS A 4 -16.18 -35.50 7.11
N ARG A 5 -16.09 -34.66 8.16
CA ARG A 5 -16.90 -33.45 8.26
C ARG A 5 -16.52 -32.55 7.09
N ARG A 6 -17.48 -32.21 6.24
CA ARG A 6 -17.30 -31.25 5.16
C ARG A 6 -16.91 -29.90 5.77
N THR A 7 -15.81 -29.34 5.30
CA THR A 7 -15.40 -27.97 5.62
C THR A 7 -16.52 -27.01 5.19
N PRO A 8 -16.94 -26.04 6.02
CA PRO A 8 -17.93 -25.04 5.61
C PRO A 8 -17.44 -24.29 4.36
N PRO A 9 -18.33 -23.94 3.42
CA PRO A 9 -17.95 -23.12 2.28
C PRO A 9 -17.37 -21.79 2.76
N ASP A 10 -16.29 -21.35 2.11
CA ASP A 10 -15.68 -20.06 2.41
C ASP A 10 -16.72 -18.95 2.18
N PRO A 11 -17.04 -18.09 3.18
CA PRO A 11 -17.96 -16.97 3.00
C PRO A 11 -17.48 -16.00 1.89
N ARG A 12 -16.22 -16.11 1.46
CA ARG A 12 -15.66 -15.47 0.28
C ARG A 12 -15.96 -16.19 -1.04
N THR A 13 -16.99 -17.03 -1.17
CA THR A 13 -17.31 -17.69 -2.46
C THR A 13 -18.73 -17.50 -3.01
N GLY A 14 -19.62 -16.73 -2.36
CA GLY A 14 -21.06 -16.84 -2.63
C GLY A 14 -21.84 -15.64 -3.22
N GLY A 15 -21.20 -14.58 -3.72
CA GLY A 15 -21.92 -13.38 -4.20
C GLY A 15 -21.71 -13.10 -5.69
N ALA A 16 -22.76 -12.62 -6.37
CA ALA A 16 -22.65 -12.07 -7.73
C ALA A 16 -21.61 -10.94 -7.74
N ARG A 17 -20.69 -11.00 -8.71
CA ARG A 17 -19.64 -10.01 -8.93
C ARG A 17 -19.98 -9.24 -10.19
N ASP A 18 -19.65 -7.96 -10.21
CA ASP A 18 -19.69 -7.16 -11.44
C ASP A 18 -18.56 -7.60 -12.40
N PRO A 19 -18.51 -7.09 -13.65
CA PRO A 19 -17.47 -7.45 -14.61
C PRO A 19 -16.04 -7.20 -14.11
N ALA A 20 -15.86 -6.23 -13.21
CA ALA A 20 -14.57 -5.93 -12.60
C ALA A 20 -14.22 -6.87 -11.43
N GLY A 21 -15.07 -7.87 -11.13
CA GLY A 21 -14.85 -8.85 -10.07
C GLY A 21 -15.24 -8.38 -8.67
N ILE A 22 -15.81 -7.18 -8.52
CA ILE A 22 -16.16 -6.61 -7.22
C ILE A 22 -17.57 -7.06 -6.82
N ARG A 23 -17.77 -7.40 -5.55
CA ARG A 23 -19.11 -7.69 -5.02
C ARG A 23 -19.87 -6.41 -4.75
N ALA A 24 -21.20 -6.46 -4.90
CA ALA A 24 -22.07 -5.38 -4.47
C ALA A 24 -21.83 -4.95 -3.01
N THR A 25 -21.53 -5.89 -2.10
CA THR A 25 -21.23 -5.60 -0.68
C THR A 25 -19.88 -4.92 -0.45
N ASP A 26 -18.96 -5.03 -1.41
CA ASP A 26 -17.61 -4.45 -1.33
C ASP A 26 -17.56 -3.04 -1.93
N ARG A 27 -18.55 -2.67 -2.75
CA ARG A 27 -18.78 -1.31 -3.25
C ARG A 27 -19.19 -0.42 -2.07
N GLY A 28 -18.54 0.73 -1.91
CA GLY A 28 -18.80 1.64 -0.79
C GLY A 28 -18.35 1.13 0.58
N ARG A 29 -17.80 -0.09 0.69
CA ARG A 29 -17.31 -0.65 1.97
C ARG A 29 -16.29 0.32 2.59
N PRO A 30 -16.44 0.66 3.89
CA PRO A 30 -15.52 1.57 4.56
C PRO A 30 -14.08 1.11 4.41
N PHE A 31 -13.25 1.99 3.85
CA PHE A 31 -11.80 1.86 3.87
C PHE A 31 -11.26 2.85 4.88
N ARG A 32 -10.51 2.36 5.87
CA ARG A 32 -10.07 3.17 7.02
C ARG A 32 -8.56 3.44 7.01
N PRO A 33 -7.99 4.13 6.01
CA PRO A 33 -6.56 4.42 5.99
C PRO A 33 -6.12 5.36 7.11
N GLU A 34 -7.05 6.09 7.72
CA GLU A 34 -6.80 6.90 8.92
C GLU A 34 -6.23 6.08 10.09
N LEU A 35 -6.48 4.77 10.14
CA LEU A 35 -5.86 3.89 11.13
C LEU A 35 -4.33 3.76 10.97
N CYS A 36 -3.79 4.16 9.82
CA CYS A 36 -2.37 4.15 9.51
C CYS A 36 -1.77 5.56 9.34
N ARG A 37 -2.56 6.65 9.46
CA ARG A 37 -2.05 8.03 9.28
C ARG A 37 -0.95 8.38 10.26
N ASP A 38 -1.13 8.05 11.55
CA ASP A 38 -0.08 8.25 12.57
C ASP A 38 1.20 7.47 12.27
N ARG A 39 1.07 6.34 11.57
CA ARG A 39 2.23 5.56 11.12
C ARG A 39 2.91 6.20 9.93
N VAL A 40 2.21 7.06 9.19
CA VAL A 40 2.62 7.73 7.96
C VAL A 40 3.19 9.12 8.16
N ASP A 41 2.57 9.91 9.02
CA ASP A 41 2.81 11.34 9.10
C ASP A 41 4.06 11.70 9.93
N ASP A 42 4.61 10.80 10.75
CA ASP A 42 6.00 10.97 11.21
C ASP A 42 6.98 10.47 10.13
N ALA A 43 7.21 11.29 9.11
CA ALA A 43 8.42 11.20 8.30
C ALA A 43 9.63 11.66 9.15
N ALA A 44 10.79 11.05 8.92
CA ALA A 44 12.04 11.46 9.52
C ALA A 44 12.33 12.95 9.21
N GLY A 45 12.22 13.82 10.22
CA GLY A 45 12.77 15.18 10.20
C GLY A 45 11.83 16.36 9.87
N GLY A 46 10.52 16.18 9.74
CA GLY A 46 9.59 17.30 9.49
C GLY A 46 9.16 18.03 10.77
N ALA A 47 9.34 19.35 10.84
CA ALA A 47 8.79 20.19 11.91
C ALA A 47 7.26 20.06 11.96
N ARG A 48 6.73 19.74 13.15
CA ARG A 48 5.30 19.60 13.41
C ARG A 48 4.59 20.93 13.10
N GLN A 49 3.75 20.98 12.06
CA GLN A 49 2.70 22.00 12.01
C GLN A 49 1.60 21.57 12.97
N GLY A 50 1.45 22.34 14.05
CA GLY A 50 0.50 22.09 15.12
C GLY A 50 -0.94 22.15 14.64
N GLY A 51 -1.80 21.32 15.23
CA GLY A 51 -3.24 21.46 15.06
C GLY A 51 -4.07 20.19 14.94
N SER A 52 -3.69 19.05 15.53
CA SER A 52 -4.69 18.03 15.87
C SER A 52 -4.20 17.16 17.02
N ARG A 53 -4.89 17.27 18.17
CA ARG A 53 -4.74 16.36 19.31
C ARG A 53 -5.45 15.04 18.96
N VAL A 54 -4.91 14.28 18.02
CA VAL A 54 -5.27 12.86 17.92
C VAL A 54 -4.62 12.20 19.13
N SER A 55 -5.43 11.65 20.03
CA SER A 55 -4.89 10.89 21.16
C SER A 55 -4.06 9.75 20.59
N ARG A 56 -2.73 9.75 20.80
CA ARG A 56 -1.89 8.58 20.53
C ARG A 56 -2.36 7.48 21.45
N ARG A 57 -3.33 6.69 21.01
CA ARG A 57 -3.61 5.42 21.66
C ARG A 57 -2.28 4.66 21.67
N PRO A 58 -1.85 4.14 22.82
CA PRO A 58 -0.67 3.29 22.85
C PRO A 58 -0.87 2.18 21.82
N TYR A 59 0.18 1.88 21.06
CA TYR A 59 0.12 0.75 20.14
C TYR A 59 -0.26 -0.51 20.91
N PRO A 60 -0.94 -1.48 20.27
CA PRO A 60 -1.12 -2.81 20.84
C PRO A 60 0.22 -3.37 21.36
N ALA A 61 0.18 -4.14 22.44
CA ALA A 61 1.40 -4.60 23.13
C ALA A 61 2.33 -5.45 22.23
N ASP A 62 1.80 -6.03 21.15
CA ASP A 62 2.54 -6.81 20.15
C ASP A 62 3.16 -5.96 19.03
N ILE A 63 3.11 -4.63 19.12
CA ILE A 63 3.68 -3.71 18.13
C ILE A 63 4.93 -3.05 18.70
N ASP A 64 6.03 -3.18 17.98
CA ASP A 64 7.28 -2.50 18.29
C ASP A 64 7.13 -0.98 18.07
N PRO A 65 7.50 -0.14 19.06
CA PRO A 65 7.27 1.29 18.99
C PRO A 65 8.18 2.02 17.97
N GLN A 66 9.34 1.43 17.61
CA GLN A 66 10.28 2.03 16.66
C GLN A 66 9.90 1.69 15.21
N SER A 67 9.65 0.41 14.93
CA SER A 67 9.28 -0.07 13.59
C SER A 67 7.80 0.17 13.26
N GLN A 68 6.96 0.31 14.28
CA GLN A 68 5.49 0.36 14.19
C GLN A 68 4.87 -0.89 13.54
N CYS A 69 5.63 -1.98 13.55
CA CYS A 69 5.27 -3.31 13.06
C CYS A 69 5.36 -4.32 14.22
N ARG A 70 4.87 -5.55 14.01
CA ARG A 70 5.08 -6.64 14.98
C ARG A 70 6.53 -7.12 15.08
N LEU A 71 7.33 -6.83 14.06
CA LEU A 71 8.75 -7.15 14.03
C LEU A 71 9.54 -5.96 14.61
N PRO A 72 10.52 -6.21 15.49
CA PRO A 72 11.40 -5.16 15.99
C PRO A 72 12.27 -4.61 14.86
N LEU A 73 12.64 -3.34 14.91
CA LEU A 73 13.56 -2.77 13.94
C LEU A 73 14.98 -3.34 14.15
N PRO A 74 15.61 -3.99 13.16
CA PRO A 74 16.98 -4.47 13.31
C PRO A 74 17.95 -3.32 13.60
N ARG A 75 18.85 -3.54 14.54
CA ARG A 75 19.87 -2.54 14.89
C ARG A 75 20.96 -2.51 13.83
N ARG A 76 21.34 -1.31 13.40
CA ARG A 76 22.36 -1.10 12.37
C ARG A 76 23.67 -1.82 12.68
N ASP A 77 24.13 -1.79 13.93
CA ASP A 77 25.41 -2.37 14.38
C ASP A 77 25.40 -3.91 14.46
N GLU A 78 24.22 -4.53 14.41
CA GLU A 78 24.04 -5.99 14.37
C GLU A 78 23.89 -6.53 12.93
N LEU A 79 23.82 -5.64 11.94
CA LEU A 79 23.73 -6.00 10.52
C LEU A 79 25.12 -6.21 9.91
N ASP A 80 25.21 -7.11 8.93
CA ASP A 80 26.39 -7.24 8.08
C ASP A 80 26.59 -6.00 7.17
N ALA A 81 27.65 -6.01 6.37
CA ALA A 81 27.98 -4.88 5.50
C ALA A 81 26.89 -4.56 4.46
N GLU A 82 26.11 -5.56 4.01
CA GLU A 82 24.98 -5.34 3.09
C GLU A 82 23.79 -4.74 3.84
N GLY A 83 23.42 -5.31 4.98
CA GLY A 83 22.35 -4.82 5.83
C GLY A 83 22.60 -3.39 6.30
N GLN A 84 23.84 -3.04 6.66
CA GLN A 84 24.21 -1.66 6.99
C GLN A 84 24.01 -0.70 5.81
N ARG A 85 24.43 -1.08 4.59
CA ARG A 85 24.19 -0.26 3.38
C ARG A 85 22.71 -0.10 3.09
N VAL A 86 21.92 -1.16 3.28
CA VAL A 86 20.45 -1.09 3.12
C VAL A 86 19.83 -0.17 4.17
N PHE A 87 20.23 -0.32 5.43
CA PHE A 87 19.80 0.52 6.54
C PHE A 87 20.09 1.99 6.25
N ASP A 88 21.33 2.33 5.93
CA ASP A 88 21.76 3.71 5.69
C ASP A 88 20.97 4.36 4.56
N SER A 89 20.75 3.62 3.47
CA SER A 89 20.00 4.13 2.34
C SER A 89 18.49 4.20 2.58
N LEU A 90 17.94 3.49 3.57
CA LEU A 90 16.55 3.66 4.02
C LEU A 90 16.41 4.77 5.06
N ALA A 91 17.44 5.02 5.86
CA ALA A 91 17.49 6.10 6.83
C ALA A 91 17.71 7.47 6.15
N ASP A 92 18.36 7.47 4.99
CA ASP A 92 18.57 8.65 4.14
C ASP A 92 17.23 9.19 3.60
N PRO A 93 16.84 10.44 3.94
CA PRO A 93 15.63 11.08 3.39
C PRO A 93 15.67 11.23 1.86
N GLN A 94 16.86 11.24 1.26
CA GLN A 94 17.06 11.28 -0.20
C GLN A 94 17.13 9.87 -0.81
N GLY A 95 17.03 8.81 0.00
CA GLY A 95 17.14 7.41 -0.40
C GLY A 95 15.98 6.87 -1.25
N GLY A 96 14.96 7.70 -1.53
CA GLY A 96 13.84 7.37 -2.42
C GLY A 96 12.74 6.50 -1.77
N SER A 97 12.78 6.30 -0.46
CA SER A 97 11.70 5.65 0.30
C SER A 97 10.81 6.71 0.95
N LEU A 98 9.50 6.66 0.70
CA LEU A 98 8.55 7.58 1.34
C LEU A 98 8.57 7.48 2.87
N ARG A 99 8.86 6.28 3.41
CA ARG A 99 8.70 5.96 4.84
C ARG A 99 9.98 5.45 5.51
N GLY A 100 11.10 5.44 4.78
CA GLY A 100 12.41 5.04 5.26
C GLY A 100 12.42 3.67 5.95
N LEU A 101 12.86 3.65 7.21
CA LEU A 101 12.95 2.46 8.08
C LEU A 101 11.59 1.94 8.57
N ARG A 102 10.47 2.62 8.29
CA ARG A 102 9.12 2.16 8.65
C ARG A 102 8.48 1.39 7.48
N GLY A 103 7.59 0.45 7.82
CA GLY A 103 6.86 -0.34 6.82
C GLY A 103 7.76 -1.31 6.04
N PRO A 104 7.55 -1.51 4.73
CA PRO A 104 8.29 -2.49 3.93
C PRO A 104 9.82 -2.31 3.99
N GLY A 105 10.31 -1.07 4.05
CA GLY A 105 11.74 -0.78 4.16
C GLY A 105 12.37 -1.41 5.41
N GLY A 106 11.79 -1.17 6.58
CA GLY A 106 12.24 -1.79 7.84
C GLY A 106 12.10 -3.31 7.85
N ILE A 107 11.01 -3.84 7.27
CA ILE A 107 10.78 -5.29 7.18
C ILE A 107 11.89 -5.97 6.35
N HIS A 108 12.36 -5.33 5.27
CA HIS A 108 13.43 -5.87 4.44
C HIS A 108 14.79 -5.98 5.17
N LEU A 109 15.01 -5.28 6.28
CA LEU A 109 16.25 -5.41 7.07
C LEU A 109 16.37 -6.79 7.74
N HIS A 110 15.28 -7.52 7.91
CA HIS A 110 15.32 -8.91 8.37
C HIS A 110 15.77 -9.90 7.29
N SER A 111 15.93 -9.45 6.05
CA SER A 111 16.50 -10.23 4.95
C SER A 111 17.31 -9.32 4.01
N PRO A 112 18.56 -8.96 4.38
CA PRO A 112 19.42 -8.10 3.57
C PRO A 112 19.61 -8.61 2.14
N GLU A 113 19.70 -9.93 1.96
CA GLU A 113 19.77 -10.58 0.65
C GLU A 113 18.53 -10.31 -0.21
N LEU A 114 17.32 -10.41 0.35
CA LEU A 114 16.10 -10.03 -0.38
C LEU A 114 16.10 -8.54 -0.72
N ALA A 115 16.48 -7.70 0.24
CA ALA A 115 16.55 -6.25 0.06
C ALA A 115 17.49 -5.85 -1.10
N ARG A 116 18.62 -6.56 -1.23
CA ARG A 116 19.59 -6.37 -2.32
C ARG A 116 18.96 -6.52 -3.71
N HIS A 117 18.01 -7.44 -3.86
CA HIS A 117 17.32 -7.68 -5.13
C HIS A 117 16.09 -6.79 -5.33
N THR A 118 15.26 -6.62 -4.30
CA THR A 118 13.98 -5.92 -4.45
C THR A 118 14.14 -4.41 -4.50
N ARG A 119 15.17 -3.83 -3.88
CA ARG A 119 15.35 -2.38 -3.87
C ARG A 119 15.67 -1.79 -5.25
N PRO A 120 16.64 -2.32 -6.02
CA PRO A 120 16.88 -1.87 -7.39
C PRO A 120 15.64 -2.01 -8.28
N LEU A 121 14.91 -3.13 -8.16
CA LEU A 121 13.66 -3.35 -8.88
C LEU A 121 12.61 -2.27 -8.56
N ASN A 122 12.39 -1.99 -7.27
CA ASN A 122 11.44 -0.96 -6.84
C ASN A 122 11.87 0.44 -7.32
N ARG A 123 13.16 0.77 -7.28
CA ARG A 123 13.68 2.02 -7.81
C ARG A 123 13.40 2.14 -9.30
N TYR A 124 13.68 1.09 -10.08
CA TYR A 124 13.44 1.09 -11.51
C TYR A 124 11.95 1.34 -11.82
N LEU A 125 11.06 0.54 -11.21
CA LEU A 125 9.62 0.65 -11.43
C LEU A 125 9.06 2.02 -11.02
N ARG A 126 9.58 2.62 -9.95
CA ARG A 126 9.07 3.90 -9.44
C ARG A 126 9.66 5.11 -10.16
N GLN A 127 10.91 5.06 -10.60
CA GLN A 127 11.65 6.26 -11.03
C GLN A 127 12.17 6.20 -12.47
N GLN A 128 12.33 5.00 -13.05
CA GLN A 128 13.07 4.81 -14.30
C GLN A 128 12.26 4.15 -15.41
N ALA A 129 11.12 3.53 -15.07
CA ALA A 129 10.24 2.84 -16.03
C ALA A 129 9.45 3.78 -16.97
N GLY A 130 9.58 5.11 -16.85
CA GLY A 130 8.99 6.06 -17.79
C GLY A 130 7.49 6.31 -17.66
N LEU A 131 6.81 5.73 -16.67
CA LEU A 131 5.35 5.85 -16.49
C LEU A 131 4.88 7.27 -16.08
N GLY A 132 5.77 8.11 -15.58
CA GLY A 132 5.41 9.40 -14.98
C GLY A 132 4.81 9.25 -13.57
N GLY A 133 4.93 10.30 -12.76
CA GLY A 133 4.53 10.23 -11.35
C GLY A 133 3.03 10.05 -11.15
N ARG A 134 2.21 10.80 -11.88
CA ARG A 134 0.74 10.71 -11.83
C ARG A 134 0.22 9.29 -12.05
N LEU A 135 0.62 8.66 -13.17
CA LEU A 135 0.18 7.31 -13.51
C LEU A 135 0.70 6.25 -12.53
N ARG A 136 1.94 6.40 -12.07
CA ARG A 136 2.52 5.54 -11.03
C ARG A 136 1.69 5.57 -9.75
N GLU A 137 1.37 6.76 -9.25
CA GLU A 137 0.59 6.89 -8.01
C GLU A 137 -0.86 6.39 -8.18
N LEU A 138 -1.46 6.56 -9.36
CA LEU A 138 -2.74 5.93 -9.69
C LEU A 138 -2.69 4.41 -9.54
N ALA A 139 -1.72 3.75 -10.19
CA ALA A 139 -1.56 2.30 -10.11
C ALA A 139 -1.29 1.82 -8.67
N ILE A 140 -0.53 2.58 -7.88
CA ILE A 140 -0.26 2.27 -6.47
C ILE A 140 -1.54 2.37 -5.64
N LEU A 141 -2.33 3.44 -5.77
CA LEU A 141 -3.57 3.59 -5.00
C LEU A 141 -4.61 2.53 -5.36
N VAL A 142 -4.74 2.19 -6.64
CA VAL A 142 -5.60 1.08 -7.08
C VAL A 142 -5.16 -0.23 -6.43
N THR A 143 -3.87 -0.57 -6.51
CA THR A 143 -3.31 -1.77 -5.89
C THR A 143 -3.53 -1.79 -4.37
N ALA A 144 -3.23 -0.67 -3.71
CA ALA A 144 -3.39 -0.52 -2.27
C ALA A 144 -4.85 -0.74 -1.86
N ARG A 145 -5.81 -0.21 -2.63
CA ARG A 145 -7.22 -0.41 -2.33
C ARG A 145 -7.69 -1.82 -2.59
N GLU A 146 -7.33 -2.42 -3.72
CA GLU A 146 -7.83 -3.74 -4.08
C GLU A 146 -7.26 -4.86 -3.21
N LEU A 147 -6.11 -4.61 -2.57
CA LEU A 147 -5.53 -5.46 -1.52
C LEU A 147 -5.90 -5.02 -0.09
N ASP A 148 -6.76 -4.01 0.09
CA ASP A 148 -7.09 -3.41 1.39
C ASP A 148 -5.85 -2.99 2.23
N SER A 149 -4.75 -2.62 1.56
CA SER A 149 -3.50 -2.17 2.19
C SER A 149 -3.61 -0.74 2.70
N GLN A 150 -3.95 -0.61 3.98
CA GLN A 150 -4.08 0.68 4.66
C GLN A 150 -2.75 1.45 4.74
N PHE A 151 -1.64 0.74 4.92
CA PHE A 151 -0.32 1.34 5.01
C PHE A 151 0.09 1.99 3.68
N GLU A 152 0.00 1.23 2.57
CA GLU A 152 0.36 1.73 1.24
C GLU A 152 -0.52 2.91 0.87
N TRP A 153 -1.83 2.81 1.10
CA TRP A 153 -2.73 3.94 0.84
C TRP A 153 -2.34 5.18 1.64
N ALA A 154 -2.15 5.06 2.95
CA ALA A 154 -1.81 6.19 3.79
C ALA A 154 -0.49 6.83 3.34
N ALA A 155 0.53 6.01 2.98
CA ALA A 155 1.82 6.47 2.49
C ALA A 155 1.74 7.22 1.14
N HIS A 156 0.82 6.80 0.27
CA HIS A 156 0.77 7.24 -1.11
C HIS A 156 -0.33 8.27 -1.44
N GLU A 157 -1.38 8.42 -0.61
CA GLU A 157 -2.47 9.34 -0.92
C GLU A 157 -1.99 10.80 -1.07
N ALA A 158 -1.10 11.25 -0.17
CA ALA A 158 -0.53 12.60 -0.24
C ALA A 158 0.40 12.78 -1.45
N GLU A 159 1.11 11.72 -1.85
CA GLU A 159 1.98 11.73 -3.03
C GLU A 159 1.15 11.80 -4.32
N ALA A 160 0.11 10.97 -4.41
CA ALA A 160 -0.83 10.98 -5.53
C ALA A 160 -1.41 12.37 -5.79
N ARG A 161 -1.82 13.08 -4.72
CA ARG A 161 -2.31 14.46 -4.82
C ARG A 161 -1.25 15.42 -5.33
N ARG A 162 0.00 15.29 -4.85
CA ARG A 162 1.14 16.11 -5.28
C ARG A 162 1.51 15.87 -6.75
N GLU A 163 1.37 14.64 -7.22
CA GLU A 163 1.58 14.22 -8.60
C GLU A 163 0.37 14.53 -9.52
N GLY A 164 -0.70 15.14 -8.99
CA GLY A 164 -1.82 15.65 -9.80
C GLY A 164 -3.01 14.69 -9.97
N LEU A 165 -3.16 13.66 -9.12
CA LEU A 165 -4.42 12.91 -9.06
C LEU A 165 -5.52 13.77 -8.45
N SER A 166 -6.67 13.83 -9.13
CA SER A 166 -7.83 14.57 -8.64
C SER A 166 -8.44 13.90 -7.41
N PRO A 167 -9.05 14.67 -6.50
CA PRO A 167 -9.81 14.10 -5.38
C PRO A 167 -10.89 13.11 -5.84
N GLU A 168 -11.53 13.37 -6.98
CA GLU A 168 -12.57 12.51 -7.56
C GLU A 168 -12.05 11.11 -7.91
N ILE A 169 -10.86 11.01 -8.54
CA ILE A 169 -10.23 9.73 -8.86
C ILE A 169 -9.90 8.97 -7.56
N ILE A 170 -9.30 9.66 -6.59
CA ILE A 170 -8.93 9.06 -5.29
C ILE A 170 -10.17 8.50 -4.59
N GLU A 171 -11.27 9.25 -4.55
CA GLU A 171 -12.52 8.79 -3.94
C GLU A 171 -13.20 7.67 -4.73
N THR A 172 -13.07 7.67 -6.05
CA THR A 172 -13.53 6.58 -6.92
C THR A 172 -12.81 5.29 -6.61
N ILE A 173 -11.50 5.34 -6.40
CA ILE A 173 -10.72 4.17 -5.97
C ILE A 173 -11.13 3.79 -4.55
N ARG A 174 -11.07 4.73 -3.59
CA ARG A 174 -11.34 4.49 -2.15
C ARG A 174 -12.66 3.74 -1.93
N HIS A 175 -13.71 4.17 -2.61
CA HIS A 175 -15.04 3.61 -2.44
C HIS A 175 -15.40 2.55 -3.47
N ARG A 176 -14.46 2.19 -4.35
CA ARG A 176 -14.73 1.35 -5.53
C ARG A 176 -15.96 1.85 -6.27
N ARG A 177 -16.01 3.13 -6.65
CA ARG A 177 -17.14 3.69 -7.42
C ARG A 177 -17.04 3.28 -8.88
N ASP A 178 -18.11 3.51 -9.63
CA ASP A 178 -18.07 3.41 -11.07
C ASP A 178 -17.05 4.40 -11.66
N THR A 179 -16.42 4.03 -12.77
CA THR A 179 -15.41 4.86 -13.45
C THR A 179 -16.01 5.66 -14.61
N GLY A 180 -17.33 5.59 -14.83
CA GLY A 180 -18.03 6.42 -15.79
C GLY A 180 -17.84 7.90 -15.47
N GLY A 181 -17.42 8.67 -16.48
CA GLY A 181 -17.11 10.09 -16.35
C GLY A 181 -15.63 10.40 -16.05
N LEU A 182 -14.81 9.40 -15.74
CA LEU A 182 -13.35 9.56 -15.70
C LEU A 182 -12.76 9.56 -17.11
N ASP A 183 -11.55 10.13 -17.23
CA ASP A 183 -10.73 9.98 -18.43
C ASP A 183 -10.46 8.50 -18.73
N GLU A 184 -10.42 8.15 -20.02
CA GLU A 184 -10.26 6.77 -20.48
C GLU A 184 -8.98 6.13 -19.93
N ALA A 185 -7.87 6.87 -19.90
CA ALA A 185 -6.60 6.34 -19.40
C ALA A 185 -6.65 6.04 -17.90
N ASP A 186 -7.34 6.88 -17.11
CA ASP A 186 -7.50 6.64 -15.67
C ASP A 186 -8.45 5.47 -15.41
N ALA A 187 -9.56 5.40 -16.16
CA ALA A 187 -10.55 4.34 -16.05
C ALA A 187 -9.94 2.96 -16.38
N VAL A 188 -9.09 2.85 -17.40
CA VAL A 188 -8.47 1.57 -17.80
C VAL A 188 -7.51 1.05 -16.73
N VAL A 189 -6.74 1.92 -16.09
CA VAL A 189 -5.81 1.51 -15.00
C VAL A 189 -6.58 1.02 -13.78
N ILE A 190 -7.68 1.70 -13.45
CA ILE A 190 -8.57 1.29 -12.35
C ILE A 190 -9.21 -0.07 -12.69
N ALA A 191 -9.73 -0.24 -13.91
CA ALA A 191 -10.32 -1.50 -14.37
C ALA A 191 -9.30 -2.64 -14.30
N LEU A 192 -8.10 -2.43 -14.86
CA LEU A 192 -7.01 -3.41 -14.85
C LEU A 192 -6.67 -3.87 -13.43
N GLY A 193 -6.50 -2.95 -12.48
CA GLY A 193 -6.18 -3.32 -11.10
C GLY A 193 -7.32 -4.10 -10.42
N ARG A 194 -8.58 -3.72 -10.67
CA ARG A 194 -9.74 -4.47 -10.14
C ARG A 194 -9.81 -5.87 -10.70
N GLU A 195 -9.61 -6.03 -12.00
CA GLU A 195 -9.61 -7.32 -12.68
C GLU A 195 -8.47 -8.23 -12.19
N ILE A 196 -7.25 -7.72 -12.13
CA ILE A 196 -6.08 -8.48 -11.65
C ILE A 196 -6.30 -8.97 -10.21
N PHE A 197 -6.67 -8.08 -9.29
CA PHE A 197 -6.68 -8.41 -7.86
C PHE A 197 -7.98 -9.04 -7.36
N THR A 198 -9.12 -8.73 -7.99
CA THR A 198 -10.42 -9.23 -7.52
C THR A 198 -10.98 -10.34 -8.40
N ALA A 199 -10.99 -10.15 -9.73
CA ALA A 199 -11.45 -11.17 -10.68
C ALA A 199 -10.38 -12.26 -10.94
N ARG A 200 -9.10 -11.93 -10.71
CA ARG A 200 -7.93 -12.77 -11.02
C ARG A 200 -7.86 -13.20 -12.48
N LYS A 201 -8.41 -12.36 -13.35
CA LYS A 201 -8.44 -12.53 -14.80
C LYS A 201 -8.64 -11.15 -15.41
N VAL A 202 -7.84 -10.84 -16.42
CA VAL A 202 -7.96 -9.59 -17.19
C VAL A 202 -8.76 -9.88 -18.47
N SER A 203 -9.73 -9.02 -18.76
CA SER A 203 -10.51 -9.06 -19.99
C SER A 203 -9.68 -8.58 -21.18
N SER A 204 -9.96 -9.09 -22.38
CA SER A 204 -9.32 -8.57 -23.60
C SER A 204 -9.79 -7.17 -24.00
N THR A 205 -10.86 -6.68 -23.38
CA THR A 205 -11.40 -5.33 -23.59
C THR A 205 -10.77 -4.28 -22.67
N THR A 206 -9.86 -4.70 -21.79
CA THR A 206 -9.09 -3.86 -20.88
C THR A 206 -7.64 -3.83 -21.37
#